data_AF-A0AA38GN02-F1
#
_entry.id   AF-A0AA38GN02-F1
#
_cell.length_a   1.000
_cell.length_b   1.000
_cell.length_c   1.000
_cell.angle_alpha   90.00
_cell.angle_beta   90.00
_cell.angle_gamma   90.00
#
_symmetry.space_group_name_H-M   'P 1'
#
loop_
_entity.id
_entity.type
_entity.pdbx_description
1 polymer ?
#
loop_
_entity_poly.entity_id
_entity_poly.type
_entity_poly.pdbx_seq_one_letter_code
_entity_poly.pdbx_strand_id
1 'polypeptide(L)'
;VTQSAIGAEIKKAYYKLSLKYHPDKNPDPEARKHFLKIANAYEILKDDATREQYDYAIAHPEEVFYNTARYYQAYYGHKTDLRAVLGGLLLVLSGFQYLNQWTRYKQ
;
A
#
# COMPACT_ATOMS: atom_id res chain seq x y z
N VAL A 1 17.43 8.66 10.19
CA VAL A 1 16.69 7.88 11.22
C VAL A 1 17.42 6.56 11.40
N THR A 2 17.47 6.03 12.62
CA THR A 2 18.09 4.73 12.92
C THR A 2 17.09 3.61 12.61
N GLN A 3 17.56 2.37 12.54
CA GLN A 3 16.68 1.20 12.37
C GLN A 3 15.70 1.02 13.54
N SER A 4 16.02 1.56 14.71
CA SER A 4 15.16 1.58 15.90
C SER A 4 14.13 2.74 15.93
N ALA A 5 14.13 3.63 14.92
CA ALA A 5 13.27 4.81 14.93
C ALA A 5 11.80 4.43 14.90
N ILE A 6 10.97 5.07 15.72
CA ILE A 6 9.52 4.81 15.72
C ILE A 6 8.82 5.51 14.54
N GLY A 7 7.61 5.07 14.19
CA GLY A 7 6.85 5.64 13.06
C GLY A 7 6.68 7.17 13.12
N ALA A 8 6.57 7.75 14.32
CA ALA A 8 6.51 9.19 14.51
C ALA A 8 7.80 9.92 14.07
N GLU A 9 8.97 9.35 14.35
CA GLU A 9 10.26 9.91 13.95
C GLU A 9 10.48 9.80 12.44
N ILE A 10 10.09 8.67 11.85
CA ILE A 10 10.13 8.43 10.41
C ILE A 10 9.24 9.45 9.69
N LYS A 11 8.01 9.65 10.18
CA LYS A 11 7.08 10.66 9.64
C LYS A 11 7.63 12.08 9.75
N LYS A 12 8.26 12.43 10.88
CA LYS A 12 8.89 13.75 11.08
C LYS A 12 10.07 13.96 10.12
N ALA A 13 10.90 12.95 9.94
CA ALA A 13 12.02 12.98 9.01
C ALA A 13 11.55 13.09 7.55
N TYR A 14 10.53 12.32 7.17
CA TYR A 14 9.88 12.41 5.87
C TYR A 14 9.39 13.84 5.60
N TYR A 15 8.62 14.43 6.52
CA TYR A 15 8.10 15.80 6.32
C TYR A 15 9.22 16.83 6.12
N LYS A 16 10.29 16.76 6.93
CA LYS A 16 11.45 17.66 6.82
C LYS A 16 12.16 17.52 5.47
N LEU A 17 12.35 16.29 4.99
CA LEU A 17 13.03 16.02 3.74
C LEU A 17 12.16 16.37 2.53
N SER A 18 10.86 16.05 2.59
CA SER A 18 9.89 16.36 1.54
C SER A 18 9.76 17.87 1.31
N LEU A 19 9.81 18.69 2.37
CA LEU A 19 9.84 20.14 2.23
C LEU A 19 11.15 20.64 1.60
N LYS A 20 12.29 20.03 1.93
CA LYS A 20 13.61 20.42 1.41
C LYS A 20 13.78 20.09 -0.07
N TYR A 21 13.24 18.95 -0.50
CA TYR A 21 13.35 18.46 -1.87
C TYR A 21 12.05 18.60 -2.67
N HIS A 22 11.11 19.42 -2.21
CA HIS A 22 9.86 19.62 -2.92
C HIS A 22 10.13 20.26 -4.30
N PRO A 23 9.67 19.65 -5.41
CA PRO A 23 10.01 20.11 -6.76
C PRO A 23 9.50 21.52 -7.08
N ASP A 24 8.47 21.99 -6.37
CA ASP A 24 7.94 23.36 -6.50
C ASP A 24 8.81 24.42 -5.79
N LYS A 25 9.50 24.04 -4.72
CA LYS A 25 10.29 24.96 -3.88
C LYS A 25 11.79 24.88 -4.13
N ASN A 26 12.24 23.79 -4.72
CA ASN A 26 13.64 23.52 -4.99
C ASN A 26 13.85 23.45 -6.51
N PRO A 27 14.57 24.44 -7.11
CA PRO A 27 14.82 24.50 -8.54
C PRO A 27 15.87 23.48 -9.03
N ASP A 28 16.47 22.70 -8.13
CA ASP A 28 17.40 21.64 -8.49
C ASP A 28 16.71 20.58 -9.35
N PRO A 29 17.22 20.26 -10.55
CA PRO A 29 16.68 19.21 -11.41
C PRO A 29 16.64 17.83 -10.74
N GLU A 30 17.51 17.58 -9.75
CA GLU A 30 17.53 16.33 -8.99
C GLU A 30 16.54 16.33 -7.81
N ALA A 31 15.94 17.47 -7.45
CA ALA A 31 14.97 17.55 -6.35
C ALA A 31 13.81 16.57 -6.53
N ARG A 32 13.31 16.44 -7.76
CA ARG A 32 12.25 15.47 -8.09
C ARG A 32 12.69 14.02 -7.83
N LYS A 33 13.91 13.65 -8.20
CA LYS A 33 14.46 12.30 -7.97
C LYS A 33 14.65 12.03 -6.49
N HIS A 34 15.15 13.01 -5.74
CA HIS A 34 15.28 12.89 -4.28
C HIS A 34 13.91 12.76 -3.61
N PHE A 35 12.94 13.58 -4.02
CA PHE A 35 11.57 13.51 -3.51
C PHE A 35 10.94 12.14 -3.73
N LEU A 36 11.06 11.59 -4.95
CA LEU A 36 10.60 10.23 -5.27
C LEU A 36 11.25 9.17 -4.37
N LYS A 37 12.57 9.22 -4.17
CA LYS A 37 13.28 8.29 -3.27
C LYS A 37 12.79 8.41 -1.82
N ILE A 38 12.57 9.63 -1.34
CA ILE A 38 12.06 9.90 0.02
C ILE A 38 10.64 9.37 0.19
N ALA A 39 9.77 9.58 -0.81
CA ALA A 39 8.41 9.08 -0.82
C ALA A 39 8.37 7.54 -0.79
N ASN A 40 9.12 6.88 -1.68
CA ASN A 40 9.19 5.42 -1.72
C ASN A 40 9.71 4.83 -0.40
N ALA A 41 10.76 5.43 0.18
CA ALA A 41 11.27 4.99 1.47
C ALA A 41 10.22 5.14 2.59
N TYR A 42 9.46 6.24 2.59
CA TYR A 42 8.39 6.44 3.57
C TYR A 42 7.24 5.45 3.38
N GLU A 43 6.84 5.12 2.15
CA GLU A 43 5.78 4.14 1.90
C GLU A 43 6.12 2.76 2.48
N ILE A 44 7.37 2.32 2.34
CA ILE A 44 7.84 1.03 2.89
C ILE A 44 7.94 1.08 4.41
N LEU A 45 8.42 2.19 4.98
CA LEU A 45 8.73 2.28 6.41
C LEU A 45 7.57 2.78 7.28
N LYS A 46 6.47 3.27 6.68
CA LYS A 46 5.32 3.85 7.39
C LYS A 46 4.48 2.79 8.10
N ASP A 47 4.27 1.65 7.45
CA ASP A 47 3.46 0.55 7.98
C ASP A 47 4.38 -0.49 8.63
N ASP A 48 4.00 -0.98 9.81
CA ASP A 48 4.82 -1.88 10.59
C ASP A 48 5.01 -3.22 9.86
N ALA A 49 3.98 -3.68 9.15
CA ALA A 49 4.04 -4.92 8.38
C ALA A 49 5.00 -4.84 7.18
N THR A 50 5.02 -3.72 6.46
CA THR A 50 5.95 -3.51 5.32
C THR A 50 7.37 -3.22 5.81
N ARG A 51 7.50 -2.61 6.99
CA ARG A 51 8.80 -2.39 7.63
C ARG A 51 9.42 -3.69 8.10
N GLU A 52 8.65 -4.56 8.75
CA GLU A 52 9.13 -5.88 9.18
C GLU A 52 9.64 -6.69 7.98
N GLN A 53 8.93 -6.62 6.85
CA GLN A 53 9.36 -7.23 5.59
C GLN A 53 10.67 -6.66 5.06
N TYR A 54 10.83 -5.35 5.15
CA TYR A 54 12.06 -4.68 4.75
C TYR A 54 13.24 -5.06 5.65
N ASP A 55 13.03 -5.08 6.97
CA ASP A 55 14.04 -5.50 7.94
C ASP A 55 14.42 -6.98 7.75
N TYR A 56 13.45 -7.86 7.47
CA TYR A 56 13.69 -9.26 7.12
C TYR A 56 14.54 -9.40 5.86
N ALA A 57 14.23 -8.66 4.80
CA ALA A 57 14.97 -8.72 3.54
C ALA A 57 16.42 -8.24 3.68
N ILE A 58 16.70 -7.30 4.62
CA ILE A 58 18.06 -6.87 4.96
C ILE A 58 18.81 -7.97 5.73
N ALA A 59 18.14 -8.68 6.64
CA ALA A 59 18.74 -9.74 7.44
C ALA A 59 19.02 -11.01 6.63
N HIS A 60 18.20 -11.29 5.61
CA HIS A 60 18.26 -12.51 4.78
C HIS A 60 18.46 -12.19 3.29
N PRO A 61 19.60 -11.61 2.88
CA PRO A 61 19.85 -11.23 1.49
C PRO A 61 19.92 -12.43 0.53
N GLU A 62 20.21 -13.63 1.03
CA GLU A 62 20.27 -14.88 0.27
C GLU A 62 18.89 -15.33 -0.24
N GLU A 63 17.80 -14.95 0.43
CA GLU A 63 16.43 -15.36 0.11
C GLU A 63 15.79 -14.51 -0.99
N VAL A 64 16.53 -14.27 -2.08
CA VAL A 64 16.16 -13.35 -3.16
C VAL A 64 14.75 -13.62 -3.70
N PHE A 65 14.43 -14.89 -3.97
CA PHE A 65 13.11 -15.26 -4.52
C PHE A 65 11.97 -14.95 -3.55
N TYR A 66 12.16 -15.24 -2.26
CA TYR A 66 11.15 -15.03 -1.23
C TYR A 66 10.94 -13.53 -0.95
N ASN A 67 12.04 -12.79 -0.77
CA ASN A 67 12.01 -11.34 -0.54
C ASN A 67 11.36 -10.60 -1.73
N THR A 68 11.69 -11.03 -2.95
CA THR A 68 11.11 -10.47 -4.18
C THR A 68 9.62 -10.77 -4.28
N ALA A 69 9.22 -12.04 -4.08
CA ALA A 69 7.80 -12.41 -4.12
C ALA A 69 6.98 -11.63 -3.09
N ARG A 70 7.49 -11.49 -1.86
CA ARG A 70 6.84 -10.70 -0.80
C ARG A 70 6.74 -9.22 -1.16
N TYR A 71 7.80 -8.63 -1.71
CA TYR A 71 7.79 -7.25 -2.16
C TYR A 71 6.66 -7.01 -3.18
N TYR A 72 6.56 -7.86 -4.21
CA TYR A 72 5.52 -7.73 -5.23
C TYR A 72 4.11 -7.97 -4.66
N GLN A 73 3.95 -8.93 -3.74
CA GLN A 73 2.68 -9.16 -3.07
C GLN A 73 2.26 -7.98 -2.20
N ALA A 74 3.17 -7.35 -1.47
CA ALA A 74 2.87 -6.19 -0.65
C ALA A 74 2.57 -4.94 -1.49
N TYR A 75 3.26 -4.77 -2.62
CA TYR A 75 3.11 -3.60 -3.49
C TYR A 75 1.89 -3.68 -4.41
N TYR A 76 1.60 -4.84 -5.01
CA TYR A 76 0.48 -5.05 -5.95
C TYR A 76 -0.69 -5.86 -5.36
N GLY A 77 -0.60 -6.24 -4.09
CA GLY A 77 -1.67 -6.92 -3.37
C GLY A 77 -2.95 -6.09 -3.39
N HIS A 78 -4.02 -6.67 -3.90
CA HIS A 78 -5.31 -5.98 -4.00
C HIS A 78 -5.83 -5.79 -2.57
N LYS A 79 -5.99 -4.54 -2.13
CA LYS A 79 -6.50 -4.22 -0.79
C LYS A 79 -8.01 -4.44 -0.63
N THR A 80 -8.69 -4.89 -1.68
CA THR A 80 -10.11 -5.20 -1.66
C THR A 80 -10.34 -6.52 -0.97
N ASP A 81 -11.12 -6.50 0.11
CA ASP A 81 -11.51 -7.73 0.80
C ASP A 81 -12.43 -8.57 -0.12
N LEU A 82 -11.93 -9.74 -0.52
CA LEU A 82 -12.64 -10.67 -1.39
C LEU A 82 -14.02 -11.03 -0.82
N ARG A 83 -14.14 -11.06 0.51
CA ARG A 83 -15.40 -11.39 1.20
C ARG A 83 -16.46 -10.31 0.97
N ALA A 84 -16.07 -9.05 1.00
CA ALA A 84 -16.98 -7.94 0.76
C ALA A 84 -17.50 -7.95 -0.69
N VAL A 85 -16.63 -8.27 -1.65
CA VAL A 85 -17.00 -8.40 -3.06
C VAL A 85 -17.96 -9.57 -3.28
N LEU A 86 -17.66 -10.74 -2.70
CA LEU A 86 -18.53 -11.91 -2.80
C LEU A 86 -19.89 -11.67 -2.14
N GLY A 87 -19.92 -11.05 -0.95
CA GLY A 87 -21.16 -10.70 -0.27
C GLY A 87 -22.01 -9.72 -1.08
N GLY A 88 -21.39 -8.69 -1.67
CA GLY A 88 -22.07 -7.73 -2.55
C GLY A 88 -22.66 -8.39 -3.80
N LEU A 89 -21.90 -9.27 -4.46
CA LEU A 89 -22.38 -10.03 -5.62
C LEU A 89 -23.59 -10.90 -5.25
N LEU A 90 -23.52 -11.60 -4.12
CA LEU A 90 -24.59 -12.49 -3.64
C LEU A 90 -25.88 -11.71 -3.33
N LEU A 91 -25.75 -10.51 -2.75
CA LEU A 91 -26.88 -9.61 -2.51
C LEU A 91 -27.52 -9.11 -3.81
N VAL A 92 -26.71 -8.74 -4.81
CA VAL A 92 -27.22 -8.30 -6.12
C VAL A 92 -27.96 -9.44 -6.82
N LEU A 93 -27.39 -10.65 -6.84
CA LEU A 93 -28.04 -11.83 -7.42
C LEU A 93 -29.34 -12.18 -6.69
N SER A 94 -29.35 -12.10 -5.36
CA SER A 94 -30.55 -12.37 -4.56
C SER A 94 -31.64 -11.32 -4.81
N GLY A 95 -31.27 -10.04 -4.91
CA GLY A 95 -32.21 -8.96 -5.26
C GLY A 95 -32.78 -9.14 -6.67
N PHE A 96 -31.95 -9.53 -7.63
CA PHE A 96 -32.40 -9.82 -8.99
C PHE A 96 -33.36 -11.02 -9.05
N GLN A 97 -33.05 -12.11 -8.31
CA GLN A 97 -33.95 -13.26 -8.18
C GLN A 97 -35.29 -12.86 -7.56
N TYR A 98 -35.27 -12.06 -6.49
CA TYR A 98 -36.48 -11.58 -5.83
C TYR A 98 -37.35 -10.74 -6.77
N LEU A 99 -36.76 -9.78 -7.49
CA LEU A 99 -37.49 -8.96 -8.45
C LEU A 99 -38.10 -9.79 -9.59
N ASN A 100 -37.35 -10.77 -10.12
CA ASN A 100 -37.83 -11.66 -11.17
C ASN A 100 -38.94 -12.61 -10.66
N GLN A 101 -38.86 -13.04 -9.40
CA GLN A 101 -39.91 -13.86 -8.79
C GLN A 101 -41.18 -13.04 -8.53
N TRP A 102 -41.03 -11.78 -8.10
CA TRP A 102 -42.15 -10.86 -7.87
C TRP A 102 -42.89 -10.48 -9.15
N THR A 103 -42.18 -10.25 -10.25
CA THR A 103 -42.80 -9.98 -11.56
C THR A 103 -43.60 -11.20 -12.04
N ARG A 104 -43.09 -12.42 -11.84
CA ARG A 104 -43.82 -13.67 -12.17
C ARG A 104 -45.04 -13.93 -11.27
N TYR A 105 -45.06 -13.41 -10.05
CA TYR A 105 -46.19 -13.60 -9.12
C TYR A 105 -47.34 -12.62 -9.40
N LYS A 106 -47.05 -11.49 -10.04
CA LYS A 106 -48.02 -10.44 -10.38
C LYS A 106 -48.60 -10.56 -11.79
N GLN A 107 -48.13 -11.54 -12.57
CA GLN A 107 -48.59 -11.86 -13.92
C GLN A 107 -49.49 -13.08 -13.87
#